data_AF-A0A0C9UQ15-F1
#
_entry.id   AF-A0A0C9UQ15-F1
#
_cell.length_a   1.000
_cell.length_b   1.000
_cell.length_c   1.000
_cell.angle_alpha   90.00
_cell.angle_beta   90.00
_cell.angle_gamma   90.00
#
_symmetry.space_group_name_H-M   'P 1'
#
loop_
_entity.id
_entity.type
_entity.pdbx_description
1 polymer ?
#
loop_
_entity_poly.entity_id
_entity_poly.type
_entity_poly.pdbx_seq_one_letter_code
_entity_poly.pdbx_strand_id
1 'polypeptide(L)'
;MFSLPDVLGQDANETFDGYPVVQLQDIKDNFEKFLDVLYRRSFLNQQLMTHSKIPVFFGILRISTKYLFEDIKQACIDLLRSAIPDDFQLWQSSAGTSYAASSLQIIRDHNIIHLLPQALYSLYSYSASDVLAKLKNRPEILAKFLKGKSKLSGSFM
;
A
#
# COMPACT_ATOMS: atom_id res chain seq x y z
N MET A 1 -0.61 -14.43 -33.20
CA MET A 1 -1.24 -13.15 -33.52
C MET A 1 -2.31 -12.92 -32.47
N PHE A 2 -2.08 -12.03 -31.51
CA PHE A 2 -3.03 -11.77 -30.42
C PHE A 2 -3.98 -10.66 -30.88
N SER A 3 -5.16 -11.05 -31.36
CA SER A 3 -6.23 -10.09 -31.64
C SER A 3 -7.01 -9.84 -30.36
N LEU A 4 -7.08 -8.58 -29.93
CA LEU A 4 -7.91 -8.17 -28.79
C LEU A 4 -9.40 -8.27 -29.18
N PRO A 5 -10.29 -8.65 -28.25
CA PRO A 5 -11.71 -8.77 -28.54
C PRO A 5 -12.28 -7.40 -28.94
N ASP A 6 -12.93 -7.38 -30.10
CA ASP A 6 -13.54 -6.23 -30.72
C ASP A 6 -14.77 -5.80 -29.90
N VAL A 7 -14.60 -4.84 -29.00
CA VAL A 7 -15.70 -4.29 -28.22
C VAL A 7 -16.42 -3.27 -29.10
N LEU A 8 -17.50 -3.75 -29.73
CA LEU A 8 -18.45 -2.99 -30.54
C LEU A 8 -18.78 -1.63 -29.90
N GLY A 9 -18.19 -0.54 -30.41
CA GLY A 9 -18.73 0.82 -30.22
C GLY A 9 -17.81 1.93 -29.69
N GLN A 10 -16.49 1.75 -29.55
CA GLN A 10 -15.58 2.87 -29.27
C GLN A 10 -14.31 2.77 -30.13
N ASP A 11 -14.20 3.70 -31.10
CA ASP A 11 -13.01 4.08 -31.88
C ASP A 11 -11.89 3.03 -31.98
N ALA A 12 -12.14 2.03 -32.83
CA ALA A 12 -11.13 1.05 -33.20
C ALA A 12 -9.98 1.73 -33.95
N ASN A 13 -8.80 1.75 -33.32
CA ASN A 13 -7.50 2.23 -33.79
C ASN A 13 -7.22 3.74 -33.68
N GLU A 14 -7.42 4.33 -32.50
CA GLU A 14 -6.64 5.52 -32.14
C GLU A 14 -5.14 5.17 -32.26
N THR A 15 -4.43 5.87 -33.14
CA THR A 15 -3.00 5.68 -33.36
C THR A 15 -2.27 7.00 -33.16
N PHE A 16 -1.08 6.94 -32.58
CA PHE A 16 -0.19 8.07 -32.37
C PHE A 16 1.17 7.71 -32.97
N ASP A 17 1.67 8.53 -33.90
CA ASP A 17 2.88 8.26 -34.69
C ASP A 17 2.89 6.87 -35.36
N GLY A 18 1.71 6.38 -35.78
CA GLY A 18 1.56 5.07 -36.42
C GLY A 18 1.55 3.87 -35.47
N TYR A 19 1.57 4.10 -34.15
CA TYR A 19 1.48 3.07 -33.12
C TYR A 19 0.09 3.06 -32.45
N PRO A 20 -0.44 1.88 -32.06
CA PRO A 20 -1.72 1.80 -31.37
C PRO A 20 -1.65 2.48 -30.01
N VAL A 21 -2.63 3.34 -29.72
CA VAL A 21 -2.75 4.01 -28.42
C VAL A 21 -3.49 3.10 -27.45
N VAL A 22 -2.89 2.89 -26.28
CA VAL A 22 -3.52 2.14 -25.18
C VAL A 22 -4.01 3.12 -24.13
N GLN A 23 -5.32 3.23 -23.96
CA GLN A 23 -5.92 4.05 -22.92
C GLN A 23 -5.84 3.34 -21.57
N LEU A 24 -5.22 3.99 -20.59
CA LEU A 24 -5.07 3.47 -19.23
C LEU A 24 -6.03 4.19 -18.29
N GLN A 25 -6.65 3.42 -17.38
CA GLN A 25 -7.58 3.94 -16.37
C GLN A 25 -6.88 4.33 -15.05
N ASP A 26 -5.55 4.27 -15.01
CA ASP A 26 -4.76 4.57 -13.83
C ASP A 26 -4.49 6.06 -13.68
N ILE A 27 -4.25 6.48 -12.44
CA ILE A 27 -3.88 7.86 -12.14
C ILE A 27 -2.53 8.15 -12.81
N LYS A 28 -2.51 9.16 -13.68
CA LYS A 28 -1.33 9.58 -14.46
C LYS A 28 -0.06 9.64 -13.62
N ASP A 29 -0.09 10.40 -12.52
CA ASP A 29 1.09 10.62 -11.66
C ASP A 29 1.65 9.31 -11.08
N ASN A 30 0.78 8.37 -10.68
CA ASN A 30 1.22 7.07 -10.18
C ASN A 30 1.84 6.22 -11.28
N PHE A 31 1.29 6.30 -12.49
CA PHE A 31 1.79 5.56 -13.64
C PHE A 31 3.14 6.09 -14.11
N GLU A 32 3.32 7.41 -14.17
CA GLU A 32 4.61 8.03 -14.46
C GLU A 32 5.68 7.61 -13.43
N LYS A 33 5.34 7.61 -12.14
CA LYS A 33 6.26 7.15 -11.07
C LYS A 33 6.56 5.67 -11.15
N PHE A 34 5.59 4.86 -11.56
CA PHE A 34 5.81 3.45 -11.86
C PHE A 34 6.78 3.27 -13.04
N LEU A 35 6.63 4.03 -14.11
CA LEU A 35 7.55 3.99 -15.25
C LEU A 35 8.96 4.45 -14.86
N ASP A 36 9.08 5.48 -14.01
CA ASP A 36 10.38 5.89 -13.44
C ASP A 36 11.06 4.71 -12.72
N VAL A 37 10.31 3.97 -11.90
CA VAL A 37 10.81 2.76 -11.21
C VAL A 37 11.21 1.68 -12.22
N LEU A 38 10.34 1.41 -13.20
CA LEU A 38 10.55 0.34 -14.18
C LEU A 38 11.81 0.57 -15.01
N TYR A 39 12.02 1.79 -15.51
CA TYR A 39 13.15 2.10 -16.39
C TYR A 39 14.44 2.47 -15.65
N ARG A 40 14.35 3.11 -14.49
CA ARG A 40 15.54 3.61 -13.78
C ARG A 40 15.98 2.75 -12.60
N ARG A 41 15.10 1.88 -12.07
CA ARG A 41 15.29 1.02 -10.88
C ARG A 41 15.81 1.70 -9.60
N SER A 42 15.97 3.02 -9.58
CA SER A 42 16.63 3.77 -8.51
C SER A 42 15.67 4.40 -7.49
N PHE A 43 14.37 4.35 -7.75
CA PHE A 43 13.38 5.11 -6.99
C PHE A 43 12.80 4.34 -5.78
N LEU A 44 12.90 3.00 -5.75
CA LEU A 44 12.41 2.18 -4.65
C LEU A 44 13.40 2.14 -3.48
N ASN A 45 13.36 3.15 -2.63
CA ASN A 45 14.16 3.22 -1.42
C ASN A 45 13.36 3.79 -0.24
N GLN A 46 13.96 3.80 0.96
CA GLN A 46 13.29 4.23 2.20
C GLN A 46 12.73 5.66 2.16
N GLN A 47 13.20 6.53 1.24
CA GLN A 47 12.64 7.87 1.09
C GLN A 47 11.18 7.85 0.63
N LEU A 48 10.72 6.77 -0.01
CA LEU A 48 9.31 6.58 -0.38
C LEU A 48 8.41 6.30 0.83
N MET A 49 8.99 5.86 1.94
CA MET A 49 8.27 5.55 3.19
C MET A 49 8.12 6.80 4.09
N THR A 50 8.03 7.97 3.48
CA THR A 50 7.70 9.24 4.16
C THR A 50 6.22 9.54 3.98
N HIS A 51 5.59 10.18 4.98
CA HIS A 51 4.13 10.39 4.99
C HIS A 51 3.58 11.04 3.71
N SER A 52 4.32 11.98 3.11
CA SER A 52 3.93 12.65 1.86
C SER A 52 4.06 11.77 0.62
N LYS A 53 4.91 10.73 0.64
CA LYS A 53 5.19 9.85 -0.51
C LYS A 53 4.50 8.48 -0.41
N ILE A 54 3.90 8.15 0.73
CA ILE A 54 3.09 6.94 0.92
C ILE A 54 2.03 6.76 -0.19
N PRO A 55 1.24 7.79 -0.58
CA PRO A 55 0.26 7.63 -1.66
C PRO A 55 0.89 7.22 -3.00
N VAL A 56 2.09 7.74 -3.30
CA VAL A 56 2.83 7.40 -4.52
C VAL A 56 3.34 5.96 -4.45
N PHE A 57 3.93 5.56 -3.32
CA PHE A 57 4.35 4.18 -3.07
C PHE A 57 3.17 3.19 -3.24
N PHE A 58 2.00 3.56 -2.74
CA PHE A 58 0.76 2.80 -2.87
C PHE A 58 0.30 2.68 -4.33
N GLY A 59 0.42 3.77 -5.08
CA GLY A 59 0.18 3.79 -6.53
C GLY A 59 1.08 2.82 -7.29
N ILE A 60 2.38 2.84 -7.01
CA ILE A 60 3.38 1.96 -7.65
C ILE A 60 3.05 0.49 -7.35
N LEU A 61 2.81 0.15 -6.08
CA LEU A 61 2.47 -1.22 -5.68
C LEU A 61 1.17 -1.70 -6.35
N ARG A 62 0.14 -0.86 -6.40
CA ARG A 62 -1.13 -1.18 -7.08
C ARG A 62 -0.94 -1.45 -8.57
N ILE A 63 -0.19 -0.59 -9.27
CA ILE A 63 0.07 -0.73 -10.71
C ILE A 63 0.90 -1.98 -10.97
N SER A 64 1.97 -2.21 -10.19
CA SER A 64 2.79 -3.42 -10.32
C SER A 64 1.97 -4.70 -10.13
N THR A 65 1.00 -4.69 -9.22
CA THR A 65 0.09 -5.82 -9.00
C THR A 65 -0.91 -5.98 -10.15
N LYS A 66 -1.53 -4.89 -10.61
CA LYS A 66 -2.53 -4.91 -11.70
C LYS A 66 -1.94 -5.41 -13.02
N TYR A 67 -0.71 -5.01 -13.34
CA TYR A 67 -0.02 -5.36 -14.58
C TYR A 67 1.01 -6.48 -14.42
N LEU A 68 1.00 -7.19 -13.28
CA LEU A 68 1.80 -8.41 -13.04
C LEU A 68 3.32 -8.21 -13.11
N PHE A 69 3.81 -7.04 -12.70
CA PHE A 69 5.24 -6.77 -12.50
C PHE A 69 5.69 -7.28 -11.12
N GLU A 70 5.86 -8.60 -11.02
CA GLU A 70 6.14 -9.29 -9.75
C GLU A 70 7.47 -8.87 -9.10
N ASP A 71 8.49 -8.51 -9.88
CA ASP A 71 9.77 -8.02 -9.39
C ASP A 71 9.63 -6.68 -8.65
N ILE A 72 8.91 -5.73 -9.23
CA ILE A 72 8.62 -4.42 -8.64
C ILE A 72 7.71 -4.58 -7.42
N LYS A 73 6.68 -5.42 -7.54
CA LYS A 73 5.77 -5.72 -6.42
C LYS A 73 6.54 -6.29 -5.24
N GLN A 74 7.41 -7.28 -5.46
CA GLN A 74 8.22 -7.88 -4.41
C GLN A 74 9.17 -6.85 -3.78
N ALA A 75 9.83 -6.03 -4.59
CA ALA A 75 10.68 -4.95 -4.09
C ALA A 75 9.91 -3.94 -3.22
N CYS A 76 8.68 -3.58 -3.59
CA CYS A 76 7.80 -2.75 -2.77
C CYS A 76 7.44 -3.44 -1.44
N ILE A 77 7.12 -4.73 -1.45
CA ILE A 77 6.81 -5.50 -0.24
C ILE A 77 8.03 -5.56 0.69
N ASP A 78 9.22 -5.78 0.14
CA ASP A 78 10.45 -5.85 0.93
C ASP A 78 10.82 -4.47 1.50
N LEU A 79 10.59 -3.40 0.74
CA LEU A 79 10.72 -2.04 1.26
C LEU A 79 9.74 -1.77 2.41
N LEU A 80 8.47 -2.17 2.25
CA LEU A 80 7.46 -2.05 3.30
C LEU A 80 7.84 -2.83 4.56
N ARG A 81 8.38 -4.05 4.40
CA ARG A 81 8.90 -4.86 5.52
C ARG A 81 10.06 -4.16 6.22
N SER A 82 11.02 -3.63 5.46
CA SER A 82 12.19 -2.93 6.03
C SER A 82 11.84 -1.64 6.78
N ALA A 83 10.72 -1.02 6.43
CA ALA A 83 10.27 0.22 7.06
C ALA A 83 9.49 -0.04 8.35
N ILE A 84 8.85 -1.20 8.49
CA ILE A 84 8.10 -1.57 9.68
C ILE A 84 9.07 -2.25 10.65
N PRO A 85 9.31 -1.71 11.86
CA PRO A 85 10.24 -2.34 12.78
C PRO A 85 9.78 -3.77 13.12
N ASP A 86 10.72 -4.68 13.31
CA ASP A 86 10.48 -6.06 13.73
C ASP A 86 10.74 -6.29 15.22
N ASP A 87 11.46 -5.37 15.86
CA ASP A 87 11.78 -5.39 17.29
C ASP A 87 10.93 -4.42 18.13
N PHE A 88 10.52 -4.87 19.31
CA PHE A 88 9.65 -4.11 20.20
C PHE A 88 10.33 -2.85 20.78
N GLN A 89 11.63 -2.88 21.06
CA GLN A 89 12.38 -1.70 21.53
C GLN A 89 12.49 -0.66 20.42
N LEU A 90 12.71 -1.11 19.17
CA LEU A 90 12.66 -0.23 18.00
C LEU A 90 11.27 0.39 17.81
N TRP A 91 10.20 -0.37 18.06
CA TRP A 91 8.82 0.15 18.05
C TRP A 91 8.57 1.22 19.11
N GLN A 92 9.09 1.07 20.33
CA GLN A 92 8.90 2.04 21.40
C GLN A 92 9.71 3.33 21.20
N SER A 93 10.91 3.21 20.66
CA SER A 93 11.82 4.34 20.41
C SER A 93 11.48 5.13 19.15
N SER A 94 10.75 4.52 18.20
CA SER A 94 10.35 5.19 16.97
C SER A 94 9.08 6.00 17.16
N ALA A 95 9.23 7.34 17.25
CA ALA A 95 8.13 8.30 17.05
C ALA A 95 7.48 8.18 15.64
N GLY A 96 8.07 7.38 14.75
CA GLY A 96 7.73 7.24 13.33
C GLY A 96 6.68 6.17 12.97
N THR A 97 6.04 5.50 13.94
CA THR A 97 5.05 4.43 13.67
C THR A 97 3.77 4.88 12.92
N SER A 98 3.65 6.18 12.64
CA SER A 98 2.57 6.83 11.89
C SER A 98 2.27 6.19 10.52
N TYR A 99 3.28 5.68 9.80
CA TYR A 99 3.06 5.09 8.48
C TYR A 99 2.48 3.66 8.53
N ALA A 100 2.70 2.91 9.62
CA ALA A 100 2.16 1.56 9.75
C ALA A 100 0.62 1.56 9.78
N ALA A 101 0.02 2.59 10.36
CA ALA A 101 -1.43 2.80 10.36
C ALA A 101 -1.97 3.10 8.94
N SER A 102 -1.20 3.84 8.13
CA SER A 102 -1.56 4.14 6.73
C SER A 102 -1.36 2.93 5.81
N SER A 103 -0.44 2.03 6.15
CA SER A 103 -0.17 0.79 5.41
C SER A 103 -1.20 -0.31 5.64
N LEU A 104 -2.09 -0.18 6.63
CA LEU A 104 -3.09 -1.21 6.96
C LEU A 104 -3.98 -1.59 5.77
N GLN A 105 -4.36 -0.62 4.94
CA GLN A 105 -5.15 -0.91 3.74
C GLN A 105 -4.36 -1.78 2.76
N ILE A 106 -3.10 -1.45 2.49
CA ILE A 106 -2.29 -2.19 1.52
C ILE A 106 -1.84 -3.56 2.01
N ILE A 107 -1.49 -3.65 3.29
CA ILE A 107 -1.20 -4.93 3.94
C ILE A 107 -2.34 -5.91 3.68
N ARG A 108 -3.58 -5.43 3.64
CA ARG A 108 -4.75 -6.26 3.37
C ARG A 108 -4.98 -6.47 1.88
N ASP A 109 -4.98 -5.40 1.09
CA ASP A 109 -5.23 -5.46 -0.35
C ASP A 109 -4.23 -6.38 -1.08
N HIS A 110 -3.01 -6.50 -0.54
CA HIS A 110 -1.94 -7.34 -1.09
C HIS A 110 -1.68 -8.60 -0.25
N ASN A 111 -2.58 -8.94 0.68
CA ASN A 111 -2.54 -10.14 1.51
C ASN A 111 -1.21 -10.36 2.27
N ILE A 112 -0.60 -9.28 2.75
CA ILE A 112 0.67 -9.27 3.50
C ILE A 112 0.38 -9.50 5.00
N ILE A 113 -0.34 -10.59 5.32
CA ILE A 113 -0.98 -10.82 6.63
C ILE A 113 0.01 -10.74 7.80
N HIS A 114 1.27 -11.12 7.59
CA HIS A 114 2.29 -11.12 8.63
C HIS A 114 2.68 -9.72 9.15
N LEU A 115 2.30 -8.64 8.44
CA LEU A 115 2.48 -7.25 8.89
C LEU A 115 1.23 -6.68 9.57
N LEU A 116 0.10 -7.40 9.55
CA LEU A 116 -1.16 -6.94 10.11
C LEU A 116 -1.09 -6.71 11.63
N PRO A 117 -0.47 -7.59 12.44
CA PRO A 117 -0.33 -7.34 13.88
C PRO A 117 0.40 -6.03 14.19
N GLN A 118 1.50 -5.74 13.48
CA GLN A 118 2.31 -4.54 13.62
C GLN A 118 1.52 -3.28 13.22
N ALA A 119 0.82 -3.34 12.08
CA ALA A 119 -0.04 -2.24 11.63
C ALA A 119 -1.19 -1.96 12.62
N LEU A 120 -1.80 -3.00 13.19
CA LEU A 120 -2.84 -2.84 14.22
C LEU A 120 -2.27 -2.31 15.54
N TYR A 121 -1.08 -2.76 15.95
CA TYR A 121 -0.41 -2.25 17.14
C TYR A 121 -0.10 -0.76 17.03
N SER A 122 0.26 -0.27 15.84
CA SER A 122 0.49 1.16 15.61
C SER A 122 -0.74 2.03 15.90
N LEU A 123 -1.95 1.48 15.80
CA LEU A 123 -3.19 2.18 16.14
C LEU A 123 -3.41 2.33 17.65
N TYR A 124 -2.58 1.69 18.50
CA TYR A 124 -2.74 1.76 19.94
C TYR A 124 -2.59 3.20 20.48
N SER A 125 -1.65 3.95 19.92
CA SER A 125 -1.36 5.35 20.28
C SER A 125 -2.36 6.37 19.70
N TYR A 126 -3.28 5.93 18.83
CA TYR A 126 -4.27 6.80 18.19
C TYR A 126 -5.49 7.03 19.10
N SER A 127 -6.16 8.17 18.90
CA SER A 127 -7.42 8.47 19.57
C SER A 127 -8.52 7.48 19.15
N ALA A 128 -9.53 7.28 20.00
CA ALA A 128 -10.64 6.38 19.68
C ALA A 128 -11.38 6.79 18.39
N SER A 129 -11.53 8.10 18.16
CA SER A 129 -12.11 8.67 16.94
C SER A 129 -11.31 8.32 15.69
N ASP A 130 -9.97 8.40 15.75
CA ASP A 130 -9.11 8.11 14.59
C ASP A 130 -9.12 6.63 14.24
N VAL A 131 -9.09 5.77 15.27
CA VAL A 131 -9.20 4.32 15.08
C VAL A 131 -10.55 3.97 14.44
N LEU A 132 -11.64 4.56 14.95
CA LEU A 132 -12.97 4.36 14.38
C LEU A 132 -13.03 4.84 12.93
N ALA A 133 -12.46 6.00 12.59
CA ALA A 133 -12.42 6.48 11.22
C ALA A 133 -11.67 5.53 10.29
N LYS A 134 -10.51 5.01 10.72
CA LYS A 134 -9.69 4.07 9.93
C LYS A 134 -10.31 2.67 9.81
N LEU A 135 -11.07 2.22 10.80
CA LEU A 135 -11.66 0.88 10.85
C LEU A 135 -13.18 0.85 10.63
N LYS A 136 -13.83 1.99 10.33
CA LYS A 136 -15.29 2.15 10.24
C LYS A 136 -15.96 1.11 9.37
N ASN A 137 -15.37 0.82 8.21
CA ASN A 137 -15.93 -0.09 7.22
C ASN A 137 -15.62 -1.58 7.53
N ARG A 138 -15.07 -1.88 8.71
CA ARG A 138 -14.45 -3.17 9.06
C ARG A 138 -14.72 -3.56 10.53
N PRO A 139 -15.97 -3.90 10.87
CA PRO A 139 -16.39 -4.16 12.25
C PRO A 139 -15.67 -5.35 12.92
N GLU A 140 -15.35 -6.40 12.17
CA GLU A 140 -14.66 -7.58 12.72
C GLU A 140 -13.24 -7.27 13.22
N ILE A 141 -12.49 -6.47 12.46
CA ILE A 141 -11.13 -6.06 12.82
C ILE A 141 -11.18 -5.08 13.98
N LEU A 142 -12.13 -4.15 13.96
CA LEU A 142 -12.37 -3.24 15.06
C LEU A 142 -12.66 -4.01 16.36
N ALA A 143 -13.52 -5.04 16.31
CA ALA A 143 -13.81 -5.88 17.48
C ALA A 143 -12.56 -6.61 18.00
N LYS A 144 -11.75 -7.19 17.11
CA LYS A 144 -10.47 -7.83 17.48
C LYS A 144 -9.47 -6.83 18.07
N PHE A 145 -9.35 -5.65 17.47
CA PHE A 145 -8.48 -4.57 17.95
C PHE A 145 -8.91 -4.11 19.34
N LEU A 146 -10.20 -3.83 19.57
CA LEU A 146 -10.72 -3.40 20.87
C LEU A 146 -10.50 -4.47 21.95
N LYS A 147 -10.73 -5.74 21.61
CA LYS A 147 -10.44 -6.88 22.50
C LYS A 147 -8.95 -6.99 22.84
N GLY A 148 -8.07 -6.71 21.89
CA GLY A 148 -6.62 -6.66 22.12
C GLY A 148 -6.23 -5.48 23.00
N LYS A 149 -6.77 -4.29 22.70
CA LYS A 149 -6.51 -3.04 23.43
C LYS A 149 -6.90 -3.16 24.90
N SER A 150 -8.07 -3.75 25.20
CA SER A 150 -8.52 -3.94 26.59
C SER A 150 -7.62 -4.89 27.39
N LYS A 151 -7.11 -5.95 26.76
CA LYS A 151 -6.14 -6.86 27.38
C LYS A 151 -4.81 -6.18 27.67
N LEU A 152 -4.33 -5.34 26.75
CA LEU A 152 -3.09 -4.59 26.93
C LEU A 152 -3.23 -3.55 28.06
N SER A 153 -4.32 -2.80 28.08
CA SER A 153 -4.56 -1.82 29.16
C SER A 153 -4.71 -2.46 30.54
N GLY A 154 -5.21 -3.70 30.61
CA GLY A 154 -5.34 -4.44 31.87
C GLY A 154 -4.08 -5.17 32.34
N SER A 155 -3.01 -5.20 31.54
CA SER A 155 -1.77 -5.91 31.85
C SER A 155 -0.64 -5.01 32.39
N PHE A 156 -0.88 -3.69 32.44
CA PHE A 156 0.03 -2.68 32.99
C PHE A 156 -0.46 -2.08 34.32
N MET A 157 -1.44 -2.74 34.98
CA MET A 157 -1.87 -2.49 36.36
C MET A 157 -1.49 -3.70 37.21
#